data_AF-A0A239RFY2-F1
#
_entry.id   AF-A0A239RFY2-F1
#
_cell.length_a   1.000
_cell.length_b   1.000
_cell.length_c   1.000
_cell.angle_alpha   90.00
_cell.angle_beta   90.00
_cell.angle_gamma   90.00
#
_symmetry.space_group_name_H-M   'P 1'
#
loop_
_entity.id
_entity.type
_entity.pdbx_description
1 polymer ?
#
loop_
_entity_poly.entity_id
_entity_poly.type
_entity_poly.pdbx_seq_one_letter_code
_entity_poly.pdbx_strand_id
1 'polypeptide(L)'
;MKFKRILSITLSAMMLLGMTACGKNEVIVDDYASDADTAVSVEDTGTDGDEEELKQGMAGTLRDFYGDKVSWEKEFSVDGVNFSVNASANIPEKEGMNVFYAQSIDDGKADEDALVKAIFGDTAKKIEELKYTNETDYMPLIYKYRSLVDSGNFYLLTGDSEEISYKWMDDKDLYIHMYEGEFNGVRFGLLLAFDYINNIRTIFMEPVSIREYFPDKDYKSLLIANSNNMAGQPLNMTNVCSESIETITEDAISFLDDYLLMNGQLKVTSDSTLYRRIFMSDLAIQAGSSIAYGIGSDTVIDSGAAMLMFSDADYISTLRSECERGETVNCSVLAEQQDLYKEYTDSHPENNVGIFEFLLSNSSGFKESIVEPNFENDGYAVFIGSDIFSAYDAFGMNTPNYGIIKYTSKGFYGIDLSLTEVITGADEDVQLLSFDKVTENFEAELPERFGEIKKGVNSKGIKISDMRLSYTQYSDDESSSEYSYIPSWTFMMYPDGNGASGVQFIVNAMDGSIIDIIYLGEL
;
A
#
# COMPACT_ATOMS: atom_id res chain seq x y z
N MET A 1 40.66 34.96 -35.59
CA MET A 1 40.52 33.99 -34.48
C MET A 1 40.46 34.63 -33.07
N LYS A 2 40.04 35.91 -32.94
CA LYS A 2 39.83 36.57 -31.63
C LYS A 2 38.42 37.18 -31.45
N PHE A 3 37.56 37.10 -32.46
CA PHE A 3 36.18 37.61 -32.41
C PHE A 3 35.14 36.55 -32.05
N LYS A 4 35.47 35.25 -32.18
CA LYS A 4 34.58 34.13 -31.83
C LYS A 4 34.60 33.76 -30.33
N ARG A 5 35.62 34.20 -29.57
CA ARG A 5 35.70 33.95 -28.12
C ARG A 5 34.99 35.01 -27.26
N ILE A 6 34.73 36.20 -27.80
CA ILE A 6 33.98 37.25 -27.10
C ILE A 6 32.47 36.99 -27.22
N LEU A 7 32.00 36.52 -28.39
CA LEU A 7 30.59 36.19 -28.59
C LEU A 7 30.10 35.03 -27.69
N SER A 8 30.95 34.03 -27.43
CA SER A 8 30.60 32.91 -26.55
C SER A 8 30.54 33.29 -25.07
N ILE A 9 31.32 34.29 -24.63
CA ILE A 9 31.29 34.74 -23.22
C ILE A 9 30.08 35.66 -22.97
N THR A 10 29.63 36.43 -23.97
CA THR A 10 28.43 37.27 -23.83
C THR A 10 27.13 36.45 -23.91
N LEU A 11 27.11 35.35 -24.69
CA LEU A 11 25.95 34.46 -24.76
C LEU A 11 25.77 33.63 -23.47
N SER A 12 26.88 33.17 -22.85
CA SER A 12 26.85 32.45 -21.57
C SER A 12 26.49 33.35 -20.39
N ALA A 13 26.81 34.65 -20.44
CA ALA A 13 26.40 35.62 -19.41
C ALA A 13 24.92 36.02 -19.49
N MET A 14 24.27 35.92 -20.67
CA MET A 14 22.83 36.12 -20.82
C MET A 14 22.00 34.90 -20.42
N MET A 15 22.55 33.68 -20.52
CA MET A 15 21.90 32.47 -19.98
C MET A 15 21.97 32.38 -18.44
N LEU A 16 22.96 33.03 -17.80
CA LEU A 16 23.11 33.02 -16.34
C LEU A 16 22.34 34.14 -15.61
N LEU A 17 21.61 35.00 -16.34
CA LEU A 17 20.71 36.01 -15.78
C LEU A 17 19.22 35.68 -15.98
N GLY A 18 18.90 34.49 -16.51
CA GLY A 18 17.53 34.01 -16.73
C GLY A 18 17.00 33.05 -15.65
N MET A 19 17.80 32.70 -14.63
CA MET A 19 17.44 31.68 -13.62
C MET A 19 17.37 32.23 -12.18
N THR A 20 17.13 33.53 -12.02
CA THR A 20 16.70 34.11 -10.74
C THR A 20 15.56 35.09 -10.99
N ALA A 21 14.41 34.53 -11.35
CA ALA A 21 13.12 35.15 -11.12
C ALA A 21 12.17 34.04 -10.69
N CYS A 22 12.01 33.91 -9.37
CA CYS A 22 10.86 33.27 -8.78
C CYS A 22 9.60 33.91 -9.36
N GLY A 23 8.94 33.20 -10.28
CA GLY A 23 7.52 33.29 -10.44
C GLY A 23 6.98 31.96 -9.95
N LYS A 24 6.39 31.93 -8.76
CA LYS A 24 5.35 30.94 -8.49
C LYS A 24 4.37 31.08 -9.66
N ASN A 25 4.27 30.06 -10.50
CA ASN A 25 3.04 29.94 -11.28
C ASN A 25 2.00 29.50 -10.25
N GLU A 26 1.38 30.48 -9.59
CA GLU A 26 0.02 30.30 -9.11
C GLU A 26 -0.76 29.84 -10.34
N VAL A 27 -1.24 28.60 -10.31
CA VAL A 27 -2.44 28.28 -11.06
C VAL A 27 -3.51 29.16 -10.42
N ILE A 28 -3.81 30.27 -11.08
CA ILE A 28 -4.96 31.07 -10.74
C ILE A 28 -6.15 30.17 -11.04
N VAL A 29 -6.77 29.64 -9.98
CA VAL A 29 -8.15 29.20 -10.05
C VAL A 29 -8.96 30.46 -10.36
N ASP A 30 -9.44 30.58 -11.60
CA ASP A 30 -10.30 31.68 -12.01
C ASP A 30 -11.55 31.65 -11.12
N ASP A 31 -11.72 32.68 -10.29
CA ASP A 31 -12.96 32.97 -9.57
C ASP A 31 -14.11 33.13 -10.59
N TYR A 32 -14.78 32.04 -10.92
CA TYR A 32 -15.99 32.06 -11.75
C TYR A 32 -17.21 32.46 -10.92
N ALA A 33 -17.27 33.73 -10.51
CA ALA A 33 -18.51 34.50 -10.36
C ALA A 33 -18.24 35.90 -9.81
N SER A 34 -18.04 36.88 -10.70
CA SER A 34 -18.40 38.26 -10.34
C SER A 34 -18.86 39.05 -11.56
N ASP A 35 -20.17 39.18 -11.68
CA ASP A 35 -20.80 40.37 -12.26
C ASP A 35 -22.23 40.50 -11.71
N ALA A 36 -22.39 41.35 -10.68
CA ALA A 36 -23.34 42.45 -10.66
C ALA A 36 -23.37 43.13 -9.28
N ASP A 37 -22.68 44.27 -9.19
CA ASP A 37 -22.97 45.31 -8.20
C ASP A 37 -24.41 45.81 -8.38
N THR A 38 -25.27 45.65 -7.36
CA THR A 38 -26.27 46.67 -7.02
C THR A 38 -26.56 46.63 -5.51
N ALA A 39 -26.07 47.63 -4.79
CA ALA A 39 -26.41 47.88 -3.39
C ALA A 39 -27.89 48.27 -3.23
N VAL A 40 -28.64 47.55 -2.38
CA VAL A 40 -29.81 48.07 -1.65
C VAL A 40 -29.84 47.47 -0.24
N SER A 41 -30.08 48.36 0.73
CA SER A 41 -30.12 48.14 2.18
C SER A 41 -31.34 47.33 2.68
N VAL A 42 -31.06 46.45 3.65
CA VAL A 42 -31.83 46.07 4.87
C VAL A 42 -33.38 46.02 4.75
N GLU A 43 -33.96 44.82 4.82
CA GLU A 43 -34.85 44.38 5.92
C GLU A 43 -35.22 42.88 5.79
N ASP A 44 -35.00 42.19 6.91
CA ASP A 44 -35.57 40.95 7.44
C ASP A 44 -36.70 40.23 6.66
N THR A 45 -36.48 38.93 6.43
CA THR A 45 -37.38 37.76 6.62
C THR A 45 -37.37 36.77 5.44
N GLY A 46 -36.90 35.55 5.69
CA GLY A 46 -37.15 34.40 4.81
C GLY A 46 -35.95 33.49 4.60
N THR A 47 -36.03 32.31 5.21
CA THR A 47 -35.27 31.09 4.95
C THR A 47 -35.06 30.81 3.46
N ASP A 48 -33.82 30.90 3.01
CA ASP A 48 -33.15 29.99 2.07
C ASP A 48 -31.67 30.07 2.47
N GLY A 49 -31.20 29.02 3.13
CA GLY A 49 -29.79 28.93 3.52
C GLY A 49 -29.00 28.48 2.30
N ASP A 50 -28.18 29.37 1.75
CA ASP A 50 -27.07 28.96 0.91
C ASP A 50 -26.25 27.94 1.73
N GLU A 51 -26.25 26.68 1.30
CA GLU A 51 -25.48 25.62 1.94
C GLU A 51 -24.01 26.04 1.99
N GLU A 52 -23.47 26.14 3.21
CA GLU A 52 -22.13 26.66 3.45
C GLU A 52 -21.09 25.75 2.78
N GLU A 53 -20.24 26.34 1.94
CA GLU A 53 -19.01 25.69 1.47
C GLU A 53 -17.94 25.80 2.57
N LEU A 54 -17.13 24.75 2.77
CA LEU A 54 -16.04 24.81 3.74
C LEU A 54 -14.89 25.62 3.14
N LYS A 55 -14.75 26.88 3.56
CA LYS A 55 -13.65 27.73 3.07
C LYS A 55 -12.31 27.24 3.60
N GLN A 56 -11.26 27.39 2.79
CA GLN A 56 -9.89 27.05 3.17
C GLN A 56 -9.52 27.67 4.54
N GLY A 57 -9.03 26.83 5.46
CA GLY A 57 -8.61 27.24 6.80
C GLY A 57 -9.73 27.59 7.79
N MET A 58 -10.98 27.11 7.58
CA MET A 58 -12.01 27.19 8.61
C MET A 58 -11.63 26.33 9.83
N ALA A 59 -11.68 26.92 11.01
CA ALA A 59 -11.40 26.21 12.26
C ALA A 59 -12.53 25.19 12.55
N GLY A 60 -12.19 23.91 12.59
CA GLY A 60 -13.12 22.81 12.86
C GLY A 60 -12.62 21.50 12.26
N THR A 61 -13.38 20.43 12.45
CA THR A 61 -13.18 19.13 11.83
C THR A 61 -14.16 18.91 10.69
N LEU A 62 -13.89 17.94 9.81
CA LEU A 62 -14.83 17.48 8.78
C LEU A 62 -16.19 17.08 9.39
N ARG A 63 -16.21 16.57 10.62
CA ARG A 63 -17.45 16.27 11.35
C ARG A 63 -18.20 17.51 11.81
N ASP A 64 -17.52 18.60 12.10
CA ASP A 64 -18.18 19.87 12.39
C ASP A 64 -18.93 20.40 11.15
N PHE A 65 -18.46 20.04 9.96
CA PHE A 65 -19.04 20.44 8.68
C PHE A 65 -20.12 19.48 8.16
N TYR A 66 -19.78 18.19 7.99
CA TYR A 66 -20.69 17.18 7.44
C TYR A 66 -21.55 16.47 8.50
N GLY A 67 -21.26 16.66 9.78
CA GLY A 67 -21.76 15.80 10.86
C GLY A 67 -20.98 14.48 10.97
N ASP A 68 -21.38 13.62 11.91
CA ASP A 68 -20.74 12.30 12.11
C ASP A 68 -20.91 11.37 10.89
N LYS A 69 -21.96 11.60 10.10
CA LYS A 69 -22.41 10.71 9.03
C LYS A 69 -23.21 11.49 7.99
N VAL A 70 -22.99 11.16 6.72
CA VAL A 70 -23.82 11.58 5.59
C VAL A 70 -24.63 10.41 5.03
N SER A 71 -25.78 10.69 4.44
CA SER A 71 -26.67 9.67 3.86
C SER A 71 -27.35 10.19 2.60
N TRP A 72 -27.47 9.30 1.60
CA TRP A 72 -28.18 9.60 0.36
C TRP A 72 -29.21 8.49 0.09
N GLU A 73 -30.49 8.87 0.08
CA GLU A 73 -31.62 7.99 -0.20
C GLU A 73 -32.49 8.63 -1.29
N LYS A 74 -32.52 8.03 -2.48
CA LYS A 74 -33.20 8.59 -3.64
C LYS A 74 -33.49 7.53 -4.69
N GLU A 75 -34.55 7.74 -5.47
CA GLU A 75 -34.80 7.00 -6.69
C GLU A 75 -34.88 7.96 -7.87
N PHE A 76 -34.21 7.62 -8.96
CA PHE A 76 -34.25 8.39 -10.21
C PHE A 76 -34.02 7.48 -11.41
N SER A 77 -34.14 8.02 -12.63
CA SER A 77 -33.90 7.25 -13.85
C SER A 77 -33.01 8.02 -14.81
N VAL A 78 -32.01 7.35 -15.36
CA VAL A 78 -31.15 7.87 -16.43
C VAL A 78 -31.26 6.93 -17.60
N ASP A 79 -31.59 7.46 -18.78
CA ASP A 79 -31.56 6.68 -20.02
C ASP A 79 -32.44 5.40 -20.05
N GLY A 80 -33.50 5.40 -19.24
CA GLY A 80 -34.43 4.28 -19.05
C GLY A 80 -33.97 3.20 -18.06
N VAL A 81 -32.86 3.43 -17.37
CA VAL A 81 -32.37 2.60 -16.25
C VAL A 81 -32.74 3.27 -14.94
N ASN A 82 -33.29 2.50 -14.00
CA ASN A 82 -33.67 2.99 -12.69
C ASN A 82 -32.49 2.92 -11.72
N PHE A 83 -32.28 3.97 -10.95
CA PHE A 83 -31.31 4.03 -9.89
C PHE A 83 -32.04 4.02 -8.55
N SER A 84 -31.61 3.13 -7.65
CA SER A 84 -32.06 3.09 -6.26
C SER A 84 -30.86 3.33 -5.37
N VAL A 85 -30.86 4.49 -4.73
CA VAL A 85 -29.79 4.89 -3.81
C VAL A 85 -30.26 4.65 -2.39
N ASN A 86 -29.46 3.90 -1.65
CA ASN A 86 -29.53 3.83 -0.20
C ASN A 86 -28.10 3.59 0.30
N ALA A 87 -27.37 4.69 0.44
CA ALA A 87 -25.97 4.70 0.83
C ALA A 87 -25.74 5.65 2.00
N SER A 88 -24.71 5.37 2.79
CA SER A 88 -24.35 6.22 3.92
C SER A 88 -22.88 6.07 4.27
N ALA A 89 -22.19 7.14 4.62
CA ALA A 89 -20.78 7.16 4.97
C ALA A 89 -20.56 7.86 6.30
N ASN A 90 -19.70 7.29 7.15
CA ASN A 90 -19.21 7.98 8.34
C ASN A 90 -18.14 8.99 7.94
N ILE A 91 -18.10 10.11 8.63
CA ILE A 91 -17.13 11.18 8.38
C ILE A 91 -15.97 11.03 9.37
N PRO A 92 -14.70 11.07 8.89
CA PRO A 92 -13.55 10.96 9.77
C PRO A 92 -13.39 12.22 10.63
N GLU A 93 -12.85 12.04 11.83
CA GLU A 93 -12.48 13.13 12.73
C GLU A 93 -11.11 13.68 12.33
N LYS A 94 -11.08 14.50 11.27
CA LYS A 94 -9.89 15.19 10.72
C LYS A 94 -10.20 16.67 10.54
N GLU A 95 -9.21 17.56 10.65
CA GLU A 95 -9.40 19.02 10.50
C GLU A 95 -9.87 19.40 9.08
N GLY A 96 -9.30 18.76 8.06
CA GLY A 96 -9.68 18.93 6.67
C GLY A 96 -9.18 17.80 5.77
N MET A 97 -9.30 18.00 4.46
CA MET A 97 -8.66 17.18 3.44
C MET A 97 -7.62 18.02 2.70
N ASN A 98 -6.59 17.39 2.17
CA ASN A 98 -5.51 18.08 1.47
C ASN A 98 -5.49 17.66 -0.01
N VAL A 99 -4.80 18.40 -0.86
CA VAL A 99 -4.37 17.89 -2.17
C VAL A 99 -2.89 17.59 -2.09
N PHE A 100 -2.48 16.39 -2.48
CA PHE A 100 -1.06 16.00 -2.46
C PHE A 100 -0.51 15.89 -3.87
N TYR A 101 0.61 16.54 -4.12
CA TYR A 101 1.32 16.45 -5.39
C TYR A 101 2.32 15.30 -5.33
N ALA A 102 2.27 14.43 -6.33
CA ALA A 102 3.08 13.23 -6.38
C ALA A 102 3.78 13.10 -7.73
N GLN A 103 4.92 12.42 -7.70
CA GLN A 103 5.65 12.01 -8.88
C GLN A 103 5.83 10.49 -8.83
N SER A 104 5.60 9.82 -9.97
CA SER A 104 5.90 8.40 -10.14
C SER A 104 7.36 8.13 -9.80
N ILE A 105 7.61 7.05 -9.07
CA ILE A 105 8.96 6.61 -8.74
C ILE A 105 9.74 6.26 -10.02
N ASP A 106 11.04 6.57 -10.05
CA ASP A 106 11.92 6.08 -11.11
C ASP A 106 12.33 4.61 -10.91
N ASP A 107 12.95 4.02 -11.94
CA ASP A 107 13.39 2.62 -11.89
C ASP A 107 14.60 2.36 -10.99
N GLY A 108 15.16 3.40 -10.38
CA GLY A 108 16.27 3.33 -9.43
C GLY A 108 17.64 3.08 -10.04
N LYS A 109 17.76 2.87 -11.37
CA LYS A 109 19.05 2.51 -11.99
C LYS A 109 20.09 3.63 -11.89
N ALA A 110 19.65 4.89 -11.84
CA ALA A 110 20.54 6.03 -11.74
C ALA A 110 21.32 6.07 -10.41
N ASP A 111 20.69 5.59 -9.33
CA ASP A 111 21.21 5.68 -7.96
C ASP A 111 21.62 4.31 -7.38
N GLU A 112 21.45 3.23 -8.14
CA GLU A 112 21.73 1.86 -7.72
C GLU A 112 23.15 1.68 -7.17
N ASP A 113 24.18 2.12 -7.90
CA ASP A 113 25.58 2.01 -7.45
C ASP A 113 25.82 2.79 -6.14
N ALA A 114 25.16 3.93 -5.96
CA ALA A 114 25.27 4.74 -4.76
C ALA A 114 24.60 4.04 -3.56
N LEU A 115 23.41 3.47 -3.77
CA LEU A 115 22.67 2.70 -2.77
C LEU A 115 23.44 1.44 -2.36
N VAL A 116 23.89 0.63 -3.33
CA VAL A 116 24.65 -0.60 -3.06
C VAL A 116 25.93 -0.29 -2.28
N LYS A 117 26.62 0.80 -2.65
CA LYS A 117 27.82 1.24 -1.95
C LYS A 117 27.52 1.80 -0.56
N ALA A 118 26.39 2.50 -0.37
CA ALA A 118 26.01 2.99 0.94
C ALA A 118 25.77 1.82 1.90
N ILE A 119 25.04 0.79 1.46
CA ILE A 119 24.73 -0.40 2.26
C ILE A 119 25.99 -1.24 2.52
N PHE A 120 26.69 -1.69 1.48
CA PHE A 120 27.73 -2.72 1.60
C PHE A 120 29.17 -2.20 1.55
N GLY A 121 29.36 -0.91 1.25
CA GLY A 121 30.67 -0.33 1.03
C GLY A 121 31.45 -1.08 -0.05
N ASP A 122 32.71 -1.36 0.22
CA ASP A 122 33.60 -2.07 -0.71
C ASP A 122 33.40 -3.61 -0.71
N THR A 123 32.50 -4.13 0.11
CA THR A 123 32.25 -5.59 0.20
C THR A 123 31.19 -6.09 -0.78
N ALA A 124 30.48 -5.17 -1.44
CA ALA A 124 29.44 -5.48 -2.39
C ALA A 124 29.94 -6.38 -3.53
N LYS A 125 29.18 -7.42 -3.84
CA LYS A 125 29.38 -8.28 -4.99
C LYS A 125 28.07 -8.50 -5.71
N LYS A 126 28.12 -8.36 -7.02
CA LYS A 126 27.04 -8.68 -7.92
C LYS A 126 26.78 -10.20 -7.91
N ILE A 127 25.51 -10.59 -7.80
CA ILE A 127 25.04 -11.97 -7.97
C ILE A 127 24.41 -12.08 -9.36
N GLU A 128 25.15 -12.65 -10.32
CA GLU A 128 24.64 -12.87 -11.68
C GLU A 128 23.58 -13.98 -11.72
N GLU A 129 23.74 -14.98 -10.86
CA GLU A 129 22.89 -16.15 -10.77
C GLU A 129 22.78 -16.60 -9.32
N LEU A 130 21.55 -16.71 -8.83
CA LEU A 130 21.19 -17.20 -7.52
C LEU A 130 20.68 -18.63 -7.66
N LYS A 131 21.23 -19.54 -6.87
CA LYS A 131 20.85 -20.95 -6.85
C LYS A 131 20.59 -21.38 -5.42
N TYR A 132 19.80 -22.43 -5.28
CA TYR A 132 19.72 -23.18 -4.04
C TYR A 132 21.09 -23.80 -3.73
N THR A 133 21.78 -23.30 -2.70
CA THR A 133 23.13 -23.77 -2.33
C THR A 133 23.11 -24.73 -1.15
N ASN A 134 22.30 -24.46 -0.14
CA ASN A 134 22.07 -25.32 1.02
C ASN A 134 20.71 -25.00 1.67
N GLU A 135 20.42 -25.64 2.81
CA GLU A 135 19.13 -25.55 3.52
C GLU A 135 18.81 -24.16 4.10
N THR A 136 19.71 -23.17 4.06
CA THR A 136 19.52 -21.87 4.72
C THR A 136 19.98 -20.67 3.90
N ASP A 137 20.98 -20.86 3.04
CA ASP A 137 21.56 -19.79 2.25
C ASP A 137 20.59 -19.30 1.18
N TYR A 138 20.42 -17.99 1.13
CA TYR A 138 19.60 -17.23 0.20
C TYR A 138 18.10 -17.54 0.21
N MET A 139 17.60 -18.26 1.21
CA MET A 139 16.18 -18.63 1.26
C MET A 139 15.26 -17.39 1.16
N PRO A 140 15.41 -16.33 1.98
CA PRO A 140 14.55 -15.16 1.85
C PRO A 140 14.63 -14.50 0.46
N LEU A 141 15.84 -14.41 -0.10
CA LEU A 141 16.09 -13.78 -1.41
C LEU A 141 15.45 -14.57 -2.56
N ILE A 142 15.53 -15.90 -2.54
CA ILE A 142 14.92 -16.79 -3.53
C ILE A 142 13.40 -16.67 -3.49
N TYR A 143 12.80 -16.68 -2.30
CA TYR A 143 11.34 -16.54 -2.17
C TYR A 143 10.86 -15.16 -2.61
N LYS A 144 11.60 -14.10 -2.27
CA LYS A 144 11.28 -12.76 -2.78
C LYS A 144 11.38 -12.69 -4.30
N TYR A 145 12.46 -13.22 -4.89
CA TYR A 145 12.61 -13.26 -6.35
C TYR A 145 11.41 -13.96 -7.02
N ARG A 146 11.01 -15.12 -6.51
CA ARG A 146 9.84 -15.86 -7.03
C ARG A 146 8.57 -15.03 -6.97
N SER A 147 8.34 -14.31 -5.86
CA SER A 147 7.15 -13.47 -5.73
C SER A 147 7.05 -12.35 -6.77
N LEU A 148 8.18 -11.86 -7.26
CA LEU A 148 8.24 -10.80 -8.26
C LEU A 148 8.02 -11.33 -9.68
N VAL A 149 8.45 -12.56 -9.97
CA VAL A 149 8.31 -13.17 -11.30
C VAL A 149 6.96 -13.88 -11.47
N ASP A 150 6.50 -14.58 -10.44
CA ASP A 150 5.28 -15.37 -10.45
C ASP A 150 4.27 -14.80 -9.44
N SER A 151 3.60 -13.70 -9.82
CA SER A 151 2.67 -12.90 -9.00
C SER A 151 1.43 -13.62 -8.45
N GLY A 152 1.43 -14.96 -8.35
CA GLY A 152 0.35 -15.79 -7.81
C GLY A 152 0.78 -17.07 -7.09
N ASN A 153 2.09 -17.39 -6.99
CA ASN A 153 2.57 -18.69 -6.48
C ASN A 153 3.58 -18.55 -5.33
N PHE A 154 3.36 -17.62 -4.40
CA PHE A 154 4.23 -17.32 -3.26
C PHE A 154 4.61 -18.56 -2.41
N TYR A 155 3.73 -19.56 -2.35
CA TYR A 155 3.84 -20.74 -1.46
C TYR A 155 3.77 -22.10 -2.16
N LEU A 156 3.66 -22.11 -3.49
CA LEU A 156 3.69 -23.36 -4.24
C LEU A 156 5.14 -23.77 -4.47
N LEU A 157 5.64 -24.63 -3.57
CA LEU A 157 6.82 -25.47 -3.81
C LEU A 157 6.58 -26.52 -4.90
N THR A 158 5.47 -26.44 -5.66
CA THR A 158 5.15 -27.34 -6.76
C THR A 158 5.93 -26.98 -8.03
N GLY A 159 7.25 -26.95 -7.91
CA GLY A 159 8.15 -27.15 -9.02
C GLY A 159 9.02 -28.32 -8.62
N ASP A 160 8.93 -29.43 -9.37
CA ASP A 160 9.93 -30.50 -9.28
C ASP A 160 11.33 -29.89 -9.20
N SER A 161 12.19 -30.56 -8.43
CA SER A 161 13.57 -30.22 -8.07
C SER A 161 14.55 -30.07 -9.24
N GLU A 162 14.11 -29.53 -10.38
CA GLU A 162 15.02 -29.01 -11.39
C GLU A 162 15.81 -27.86 -10.76
N GLU A 163 17.06 -27.74 -11.17
CA GLU A 163 18.01 -26.73 -10.67
C GLU A 163 17.52 -25.34 -11.10
N ILE A 164 16.52 -24.79 -10.41
CA ILE A 164 15.97 -23.47 -10.72
C ILE A 164 17.06 -22.45 -10.40
N SER A 165 17.53 -21.79 -11.44
CA SER A 165 18.46 -20.67 -11.36
C SER A 165 17.69 -19.37 -11.53
N TYR A 166 17.87 -18.45 -10.59
CA TYR A 166 17.32 -17.10 -10.66
C TYR A 166 18.41 -16.17 -11.14
N LYS A 167 18.14 -15.36 -12.15
CA LYS A 167 19.18 -14.61 -12.85
C LYS A 167 18.97 -13.14 -12.67
N TRP A 168 20.07 -12.42 -12.74
CA TRP A 168 20.04 -10.99 -13.02
C TRP A 168 19.18 -10.73 -14.27
N MET A 169 18.24 -9.78 -14.17
CA MET A 169 17.21 -9.53 -15.17
C MET A 169 17.11 -8.04 -15.51
N ASP A 170 17.13 -7.75 -16.81
CA ASP A 170 16.93 -6.43 -17.41
C ASP A 170 15.92 -6.57 -18.57
N ASP A 171 14.70 -7.03 -18.25
CA ASP A 171 13.65 -7.21 -19.25
C ASP A 171 12.76 -5.96 -19.38
N LYS A 172 12.03 -5.86 -20.50
CA LYS A 172 11.16 -4.71 -20.80
C LYS A 172 9.99 -4.54 -19.83
N ASP A 173 9.59 -5.63 -19.16
CA ASP A 173 8.42 -5.65 -18.27
C ASP A 173 8.87 -5.70 -16.80
N LEU A 174 10.08 -6.22 -16.53
CA LEU A 174 10.59 -6.45 -15.19
C LEU A 174 12.12 -6.33 -15.15
N TYR A 175 12.60 -5.67 -14.11
CA TYR A 175 14.01 -5.51 -13.77
C TYR A 175 14.27 -6.15 -12.41
N ILE A 176 15.32 -6.98 -12.28
CA ILE A 176 15.75 -7.59 -11.01
C ILE A 176 17.28 -7.67 -10.97
N HIS A 177 17.88 -6.90 -10.07
CA HIS A 177 19.30 -6.88 -9.77
C HIS A 177 19.56 -7.41 -8.36
N MET A 178 20.62 -8.19 -8.19
CA MET A 178 20.92 -8.91 -6.94
C MET A 178 22.38 -8.72 -6.51
N TYR A 179 22.59 -8.50 -5.22
CA TYR A 179 23.90 -8.29 -4.62
C TYR A 179 24.03 -9.06 -3.31
N GLU A 180 25.26 -9.42 -2.94
CA GLU A 180 25.63 -9.79 -1.58
C GLU A 180 26.69 -8.82 -1.05
N GLY A 181 26.72 -8.60 0.27
CA GLY A 181 27.75 -7.82 0.93
C GLY A 181 27.67 -7.94 2.45
N GLU A 182 28.68 -7.42 3.14
CA GLU A 182 28.70 -7.35 4.60
C GLU A 182 27.97 -6.09 5.07
N PHE A 183 27.04 -6.25 6.01
CA PHE A 183 26.40 -5.16 6.75
C PHE A 183 26.44 -5.52 8.24
N ASN A 184 27.02 -4.64 9.06
CA ASN A 184 27.23 -4.87 10.50
C ASN A 184 27.87 -6.24 10.85
N GLY A 185 28.78 -6.72 10.00
CA GLY A 185 29.53 -7.96 10.23
C GLY A 185 28.77 -9.26 9.89
N VAL A 186 27.58 -9.16 9.29
CA VAL A 186 26.82 -10.30 8.77
C VAL A 186 26.68 -10.13 7.25
N ARG A 187 26.63 -11.24 6.49
CA ARG A 187 26.36 -11.16 5.05
C ARG A 187 24.87 -11.02 4.79
N PHE A 188 24.53 -10.07 3.95
CA PHE A 188 23.16 -9.81 3.50
C PHE A 188 23.05 -9.95 1.99
N GLY A 189 21.91 -10.46 1.55
CA GLY A 189 21.48 -10.38 0.16
C GLY A 189 20.62 -9.13 -0.02
N LEU A 190 20.84 -8.42 -1.13
CA LEU A 190 20.03 -7.28 -1.57
C LEU A 190 19.43 -7.62 -2.92
N LEU A 191 18.14 -7.41 -3.08
CA LEU A 191 17.41 -7.47 -4.34
C LEU A 191 16.79 -6.10 -4.60
N LEU A 192 17.13 -5.53 -5.76
CA LEU A 192 16.57 -4.31 -6.29
C LEU A 192 15.76 -4.68 -7.53
N ALA A 193 14.49 -4.30 -7.57
CA ALA A 193 13.63 -4.65 -8.68
C ALA A 193 12.68 -3.50 -9.05
N PHE A 194 12.17 -3.59 -10.28
CA PHE A 194 11.23 -2.64 -10.85
C PHE A 194 10.29 -3.35 -11.80
N ASP A 195 9.00 -3.35 -11.45
CA ASP A 195 7.93 -3.83 -12.28
C ASP A 195 7.43 -2.67 -13.15
N TYR A 196 7.73 -2.71 -14.45
CA TYR A 196 7.33 -1.67 -15.40
C TYR A 196 5.85 -1.73 -15.77
N ILE A 197 5.15 -2.83 -15.46
CA ILE A 197 3.70 -2.98 -15.68
C ILE A 197 2.94 -2.24 -14.59
N ASN A 198 3.34 -2.47 -13.33
CA ASN A 198 2.65 -1.89 -12.16
C ASN A 198 3.30 -0.59 -11.66
N ASN A 199 4.45 -0.19 -12.23
CA ASN A 199 5.25 0.95 -11.80
C ASN A 199 5.65 0.87 -10.32
N ILE A 200 6.14 -0.31 -9.90
CA ILE A 200 6.54 -0.59 -8.52
C ILE A 200 8.04 -0.83 -8.46
N ARG A 201 8.75 -0.03 -7.66
CA ARG A 201 10.13 -0.25 -7.26
C ARG A 201 10.18 -1.07 -5.98
N THR A 202 10.89 -2.21 -6.01
CA THR A 202 11.09 -3.07 -4.84
C THR A 202 12.53 -2.98 -4.33
N ILE A 203 12.68 -2.83 -3.02
CA ILE A 203 13.98 -2.94 -2.33
C ILE A 203 13.82 -4.00 -1.24
N PHE A 204 14.53 -5.10 -1.37
CA PHE A 204 14.51 -6.18 -0.39
C PHE A 204 15.92 -6.50 0.09
N MET A 205 16.13 -6.56 1.39
CA MET A 205 17.41 -6.94 1.97
C MET A 205 17.23 -7.73 3.26
N GLU A 206 17.86 -8.91 3.32
CA GLU A 206 17.83 -9.82 4.46
C GLU A 206 19.16 -10.57 4.59
N PRO A 207 19.46 -11.20 5.73
CA PRO A 207 20.68 -11.96 5.90
C PRO A 207 20.72 -13.09 4.87
N VAL A 208 21.90 -13.36 4.30
CA VAL A 208 22.06 -14.47 3.34
C VAL A 208 21.66 -15.78 4.00
N SER A 209 21.98 -15.99 5.28
CA SER A 209 21.59 -17.19 5.99
C SER A 209 21.13 -16.83 7.40
N ILE A 210 20.01 -17.44 7.83
CA ILE A 210 19.55 -17.34 9.21
C ILE A 210 20.58 -17.92 10.19
N ARG A 211 21.44 -18.85 9.75
CA ARG A 211 22.55 -19.40 10.55
C ARG A 211 23.74 -18.46 10.65
N GLU A 212 23.89 -17.48 9.77
CA GLU A 212 24.89 -16.42 9.96
C GLU A 212 24.41 -15.40 10.99
N TYR A 213 23.12 -15.07 10.96
CA TYR A 213 22.53 -14.12 11.90
C TYR A 213 22.29 -14.73 13.29
N PHE A 214 21.82 -15.98 13.36
CA PHE A 214 21.62 -16.78 14.57
C PHE A 214 22.31 -18.17 14.48
N PRO A 215 23.64 -18.25 14.70
CA PRO A 215 24.40 -19.49 14.52
C PRO A 215 23.91 -20.69 15.34
N ASP A 216 23.48 -20.45 16.57
CA ASP A 216 23.08 -21.49 17.51
C ASP A 216 21.59 -21.84 17.44
N LYS A 217 20.85 -21.30 16.47
CA LYS A 217 19.40 -21.47 16.35
C LYS A 217 19.06 -22.19 15.05
N ASP A 218 17.96 -22.95 15.07
CA ASP A 218 17.47 -23.75 13.94
C ASP A 218 16.16 -23.19 13.39
N TYR A 219 16.09 -21.87 13.27
CA TYR A 219 14.87 -21.22 12.79
C TYR A 219 14.62 -21.53 11.32
N LYS A 220 13.37 -21.86 11.00
CA LYS A 220 12.91 -22.17 9.65
C LYS A 220 11.97 -21.12 9.08
N SER A 221 11.22 -20.44 9.94
CA SER A 221 10.27 -19.41 9.52
C SER A 221 10.28 -18.24 10.51
N LEU A 222 9.92 -17.06 9.99
CA LEU A 222 9.67 -15.86 10.77
C LEU A 222 8.19 -15.52 10.63
N LEU A 223 7.48 -15.46 11.74
CA LEU A 223 6.14 -14.93 11.81
C LEU A 223 6.18 -13.52 12.39
N ILE A 224 5.44 -12.61 11.78
CA ILE A 224 5.25 -11.26 12.32
C ILE A 224 3.80 -11.14 12.73
N ALA A 225 3.58 -10.95 14.03
CA ALA A 225 2.25 -10.87 14.60
C ALA A 225 2.15 -9.71 15.59
N ASN A 226 0.95 -9.15 15.64
CA ASN A 226 0.59 -8.06 16.53
C ASN A 226 0.63 -8.51 18.00
N SER A 227 1.01 -7.61 18.92
CA SER A 227 1.11 -7.89 20.35
C SER A 227 -0.23 -7.87 21.07
N ASN A 228 -1.27 -7.38 20.41
CA ASN A 228 -2.63 -7.37 20.95
C ASN A 228 -3.50 -8.40 20.21
N ASN A 229 -4.45 -8.98 20.93
CA ASN A 229 -5.48 -9.83 20.32
C ASN A 229 -6.50 -8.99 19.54
N MET A 230 -7.46 -9.65 18.90
CA MET A 230 -8.51 -9.00 18.12
C MET A 230 -9.41 -8.04 18.92
N ALA A 231 -9.45 -8.16 20.24
CA ALA A 231 -10.20 -7.23 21.10
C ALA A 231 -9.35 -6.02 21.51
N GLY A 232 -8.13 -5.86 20.96
CA GLY A 232 -7.17 -4.84 21.33
C GLY A 232 -6.55 -5.08 22.72
N GLN A 233 -6.67 -6.29 23.27
CA GLN A 233 -6.10 -6.61 24.58
C GLN A 233 -4.66 -7.09 24.40
N PRO A 234 -3.71 -6.58 25.21
CA PRO A 234 -2.32 -6.99 25.12
C PRO A 234 -2.16 -8.47 25.47
N LEU A 235 -1.35 -9.17 24.70
CA LEU A 235 -0.97 -10.55 24.92
C LEU A 235 0.27 -10.63 25.80
N ASN A 236 0.35 -11.68 26.62
CA ASN A 236 1.50 -11.89 27.48
C ASN A 236 2.64 -12.56 26.71
N MET A 237 3.35 -11.77 25.91
CA MET A 237 4.47 -12.24 25.09
C MET A 237 5.77 -11.67 25.62
N THR A 238 6.78 -12.53 25.84
CA THR A 238 8.12 -12.09 26.23
C THR A 238 8.93 -11.82 24.96
N ASN A 239 9.58 -10.66 24.87
CA ASN A 239 10.47 -10.28 23.78
C ASN A 239 11.92 -10.21 24.29
N VAL A 240 12.85 -10.83 23.57
CA VAL A 240 14.29 -10.82 23.89
C VAL A 240 14.91 -9.45 23.63
N CYS A 241 14.39 -8.72 22.62
CA CYS A 241 14.83 -7.38 22.32
C CYS A 241 14.42 -6.41 23.43
N SER A 242 15.40 -5.68 23.97
CA SER A 242 15.20 -4.69 25.03
C SER A 242 15.02 -3.27 24.52
N GLU A 243 15.18 -3.04 23.22
CA GLU A 243 14.99 -1.72 22.62
C GLU A 243 13.50 -1.38 22.56
N SER A 244 13.19 -0.09 22.69
CA SER A 244 11.81 0.37 22.56
C SER A 244 11.46 0.54 21.09
N ILE A 245 10.16 0.50 20.78
CA ILE A 245 9.66 0.67 19.41
C ILE A 245 9.99 2.08 18.90
N GLU A 246 10.01 3.09 19.76
CA GLU A 246 10.40 4.45 19.40
C GLU A 246 11.85 4.48 18.91
N THR A 247 12.78 3.84 19.64
CA THR A 247 14.19 3.72 19.22
C THR A 247 14.31 2.97 17.90
N ILE A 248 13.61 1.84 17.74
CA ILE A 248 13.61 1.09 16.49
C ILE A 248 13.05 1.93 15.32
N THR A 249 12.05 2.77 15.59
CA THR A 249 11.48 3.69 14.59
C THR A 249 12.50 4.74 14.17
N GLU A 250 13.23 5.34 15.12
CA GLU A 250 14.31 6.29 14.84
C GLU A 250 15.47 5.65 14.05
N ASP A 251 15.85 4.42 14.40
CA ASP A 251 16.87 3.65 13.70
C ASP A 251 16.43 3.29 12.29
N ALA A 252 15.15 2.96 12.09
CA ALA A 252 14.57 2.68 10.79
C ALA A 252 14.57 3.92 9.88
N ILE A 253 14.18 5.09 10.40
CA ILE A 253 14.26 6.36 9.67
C ILE A 253 15.71 6.64 9.25
N SER A 254 16.63 6.52 10.21
CA SER A 254 18.07 6.71 9.95
C SER A 254 18.57 5.72 8.89
N PHE A 255 18.11 4.47 8.89
CA PHE A 255 18.49 3.49 7.89
C PHE A 255 18.03 3.88 6.49
N LEU A 256 16.77 4.30 6.34
CA LEU A 256 16.21 4.75 5.06
C LEU A 256 16.99 5.93 4.49
N ASP A 257 17.34 6.89 5.34
CA ASP A 257 18.03 8.11 4.93
C ASP A 257 19.50 7.87 4.62
N ASP A 258 20.23 7.20 5.52
CA ASP A 258 21.67 7.03 5.41
C ASP A 258 22.08 5.96 4.39
N TYR A 259 21.28 4.88 4.27
CA TYR A 259 21.64 3.73 3.43
C TYR A 259 20.79 3.59 2.16
N LEU A 260 19.50 3.94 2.22
CA LEU A 260 18.64 3.90 1.03
C LEU A 260 18.51 5.25 0.32
N LEU A 261 19.07 6.32 0.87
CA LEU A 261 19.10 7.66 0.28
C LEU A 261 17.69 8.26 0.09
N MET A 262 16.74 7.88 0.96
CA MET A 262 15.34 8.32 0.87
C MET A 262 15.12 9.74 1.41
N ASN A 263 16.04 10.26 2.22
CA ASN A 263 16.07 11.67 2.69
C ASN A 263 14.70 12.20 3.21
N GLY A 264 14.04 11.44 4.07
CA GLY A 264 12.76 11.82 4.67
C GLY A 264 11.53 11.70 3.76
N GLN A 265 11.65 11.06 2.59
CA GLN A 265 10.54 10.85 1.66
C GLN A 265 9.52 9.81 2.15
N LEU A 266 9.86 9.00 3.15
CA LEU A 266 9.04 7.91 3.64
C LEU A 266 8.73 8.09 5.13
N LYS A 267 7.46 7.88 5.49
CA LYS A 267 7.04 7.84 6.89
C LYS A 267 7.23 6.44 7.44
N VAL A 268 7.83 6.35 8.63
CA VAL A 268 7.91 5.12 9.40
C VAL A 268 6.86 5.14 10.51
N THR A 269 6.13 4.04 10.68
CA THR A 269 5.09 3.86 11.70
C THR A 269 5.15 2.47 12.32
N SER A 270 4.75 2.32 13.58
CA SER A 270 4.55 1.02 14.21
C SER A 270 3.20 0.38 13.88
N ASP A 271 2.29 1.13 13.24
CA ASP A 271 0.97 0.65 12.85
C ASP A 271 1.05 -0.24 11.60
N SER A 272 0.71 -1.52 11.78
CA SER A 272 0.73 -2.53 10.72
C SER A 272 -0.51 -2.52 9.81
N THR A 273 -1.52 -1.69 10.11
CA THR A 273 -2.85 -1.81 9.48
C THR A 273 -2.82 -1.59 7.97
N LEU A 274 -2.14 -0.55 7.48
CA LEU A 274 -2.04 -0.28 6.04
C LEU A 274 -1.29 -1.41 5.33
N TYR A 275 -0.11 -1.77 5.84
CA TYR A 275 0.70 -2.86 5.30
C TYR A 275 -0.11 -4.16 5.22
N ARG A 276 -0.76 -4.53 6.32
CA ARG A 276 -1.59 -5.73 6.38
C ARG A 276 -2.71 -5.67 5.36
N ARG A 277 -3.44 -4.55 5.23
CA ARG A 277 -4.53 -4.42 4.24
C ARG A 277 -4.05 -4.64 2.82
N ILE A 278 -2.87 -4.15 2.46
CA ILE A 278 -2.27 -4.38 1.14
C ILE A 278 -1.96 -5.87 0.95
N PHE A 279 -1.39 -6.51 1.98
CA PHE A 279 -1.08 -7.94 1.98
C PHE A 279 -2.26 -8.85 2.37
N MET A 280 -3.47 -8.34 2.56
CA MET A 280 -4.63 -9.18 2.88
C MET A 280 -4.96 -10.11 1.72
N SER A 281 -4.50 -9.85 0.50
CA SER A 281 -4.61 -10.78 -0.64
C SER A 281 -3.67 -11.98 -0.54
N ASP A 282 -2.65 -11.93 0.33
CA ASP A 282 -1.75 -13.05 0.58
C ASP A 282 -2.49 -14.15 1.34
N LEU A 283 -2.65 -15.29 0.67
CA LEU A 283 -3.44 -16.42 1.16
C LEU A 283 -2.86 -17.04 2.44
N ALA A 284 -1.55 -17.00 2.63
CA ALA A 284 -0.92 -17.54 3.83
C ALA A 284 -1.15 -16.62 5.04
N ILE A 285 -1.09 -15.31 4.82
CA ILE A 285 -1.42 -14.32 5.84
C ILE A 285 -2.91 -14.41 6.21
N GLN A 286 -3.81 -14.55 5.22
CA GLN A 286 -5.22 -14.82 5.48
C GLN A 286 -5.43 -16.09 6.32
N ALA A 287 -4.74 -17.18 5.98
CA ALA A 287 -4.89 -18.46 6.68
C ALA A 287 -4.35 -18.46 8.11
N GLY A 288 -3.34 -17.63 8.38
CA GLY A 288 -2.82 -17.37 9.71
C GLY A 288 -3.56 -16.27 10.47
N SER A 289 -4.54 -15.61 9.86
CA SER A 289 -5.35 -14.57 10.49
C SER A 289 -6.71 -15.10 10.90
N SER A 290 -7.15 -14.69 12.10
CA SER A 290 -8.52 -14.91 12.57
C SER A 290 -9.54 -13.98 11.89
N ILE A 291 -9.07 -13.03 11.06
CA ILE A 291 -9.88 -12.01 10.37
C ILE A 291 -9.83 -12.24 8.86
N ALA A 292 -10.43 -13.33 8.39
CA ALA A 292 -10.56 -13.50 6.95
C ALA A 292 -11.57 -12.51 6.32
N TYR A 293 -12.55 -11.97 7.08
CA TYR A 293 -13.69 -11.22 6.49
C TYR A 293 -14.36 -10.16 7.38
N GLY A 294 -13.74 -9.69 8.47
CA GLY A 294 -14.50 -9.19 9.63
C GLY A 294 -14.37 -7.74 10.09
N ILE A 295 -13.39 -6.96 9.62
CA ILE A 295 -13.27 -5.57 10.12
C ILE A 295 -14.24 -4.71 9.31
N GLY A 296 -15.41 -4.45 9.90
CA GLY A 296 -16.26 -3.35 9.45
C GLY A 296 -15.44 -2.06 9.41
N SER A 297 -15.77 -1.18 8.47
CA SER A 297 -15.05 0.07 8.15
C SER A 297 -14.75 0.97 9.34
N ASP A 298 -15.39 0.76 10.49
CA ASP A 298 -15.40 1.68 11.62
C ASP A 298 -14.68 1.16 12.88
N THR A 299 -14.15 -0.07 12.88
CA THR A 299 -13.48 -0.60 14.07
C THR A 299 -11.98 -0.30 14.00
N VAL A 300 -11.55 0.73 14.74
CA VAL A 300 -10.13 0.97 15.04
C VAL A 300 -9.74 0.00 16.15
N ILE A 301 -8.96 -1.02 15.82
CA ILE A 301 -8.42 -1.97 16.79
C ILE A 301 -6.98 -1.55 17.03
N ASP A 302 -6.63 -1.22 18.27
CA ASP A 302 -5.23 -1.09 18.67
C ASP A 302 -4.57 -2.47 18.57
N SER A 303 -3.90 -2.69 17.45
CA SER A 303 -3.14 -3.90 17.15
C SER A 303 -1.89 -4.05 18.02
N GLY A 304 -1.46 -2.99 18.72
CA GLY A 304 -0.19 -2.99 19.43
C GLY A 304 1.01 -3.15 18.47
N ALA A 305 2.12 -3.59 19.02
CA ALA A 305 3.39 -3.71 18.30
C ALA A 305 3.43 -4.97 17.44
N ALA A 306 3.99 -4.87 16.23
CA ALA A 306 4.30 -6.05 15.43
C ALA A 306 5.61 -6.69 15.92
N MET A 307 5.54 -7.89 16.49
CA MET A 307 6.70 -8.63 17.02
C MET A 307 7.23 -9.64 16.02
N LEU A 308 8.56 -9.84 16.04
CA LEU A 308 9.24 -10.86 15.26
C LEU A 308 9.28 -12.18 16.04
N MET A 309 8.50 -13.17 15.61
CA MET A 309 8.39 -14.49 16.22
C MET A 309 9.12 -15.54 15.36
N PHE A 310 10.34 -15.90 15.75
CA PHE A 310 11.12 -16.91 15.05
C PHE A 310 10.68 -18.32 15.46
N SER A 311 10.50 -19.21 14.48
CA SER A 311 10.00 -20.56 14.68
C SER A 311 10.95 -21.61 14.10
N ASP A 312 11.08 -22.74 14.77
CA ASP A 312 11.81 -23.93 14.33
C ASP A 312 11.00 -24.86 13.39
N ALA A 313 9.76 -24.49 13.07
CA ALA A 313 8.86 -25.26 12.20
C ALA A 313 8.71 -24.62 10.82
N ASP A 314 8.19 -25.40 9.87
CA ASP A 314 7.86 -24.89 8.53
C ASP A 314 6.74 -23.82 8.61
N TYR A 315 6.65 -22.99 7.58
CA TYR A 315 5.74 -21.85 7.54
C TYR A 315 4.26 -22.24 7.72
N ILE A 316 3.82 -23.41 7.27
CA ILE A 316 2.42 -23.86 7.43
C ILE A 316 2.18 -24.19 8.89
N SER A 317 3.07 -24.97 9.49
CA SER A 317 3.03 -25.27 10.93
C SER A 317 3.05 -24.01 11.78
N THR A 318 3.92 -23.05 11.44
CA THR A 318 4.02 -21.75 12.11
C THR A 318 2.75 -20.91 11.98
N LEU A 319 2.15 -20.85 10.78
CA LEU A 319 0.91 -20.11 10.55
C LEU A 319 -0.31 -20.76 11.20
N ARG A 320 -0.24 -22.04 11.55
CA ARG A 320 -1.37 -22.82 12.07
C ARG A 320 -1.20 -23.26 13.51
N SER A 321 -0.12 -22.84 14.16
CA SER A 321 0.16 -23.09 15.56
C SER A 321 -0.98 -22.67 16.47
N GLU A 322 -1.19 -23.39 17.57
CA GLU A 322 -2.14 -23.01 18.62
C GLU A 322 -1.58 -21.96 19.60
N CYS A 323 -0.37 -21.45 19.34
CA CYS A 323 0.26 -20.39 20.12
C CYS A 323 -0.63 -19.14 20.25
N GLU A 324 -0.70 -18.59 21.46
CA GLU A 324 -1.39 -17.31 21.72
C GLU A 324 -0.59 -16.16 21.09
N ARG A 325 -1.14 -15.57 20.04
CA ARG A 325 -0.57 -14.46 19.27
C ARG A 325 -1.67 -13.54 18.76
N GLY A 326 -1.30 -12.32 18.42
CA GLY A 326 -2.22 -11.39 17.80
C GLY A 326 -2.41 -11.71 16.33
N GLU A 327 -2.98 -10.74 15.62
CA GLU A 327 -3.22 -10.88 14.20
C GLU A 327 -1.91 -11.02 13.41
N THR A 328 -1.88 -11.97 12.48
CA THR A 328 -0.74 -12.19 11.58
C THR A 328 -0.62 -11.01 10.61
N VAL A 329 0.59 -10.45 10.53
CA VAL A 329 0.93 -9.33 9.64
C VAL A 329 1.75 -9.80 8.45
N ASN A 330 2.74 -10.66 8.67
CA ASN A 330 3.60 -11.21 7.63
C ASN A 330 4.16 -12.58 8.06
N CYS A 331 4.60 -13.40 7.10
CA CYS A 331 5.37 -14.61 7.35
C CYS A 331 6.46 -14.77 6.28
N SER A 332 7.70 -15.02 6.72
CA SER A 332 8.86 -15.18 5.85
C SER A 332 9.50 -16.57 6.02
N VAL A 333 10.02 -17.11 4.93
CA VAL A 333 10.76 -18.37 4.90
C VAL A 333 12.25 -18.09 5.15
N LEU A 334 12.84 -18.77 6.15
CA LEU A 334 14.23 -18.55 6.58
C LEU A 334 15.17 -19.70 6.21
N ALA A 335 14.61 -20.89 6.00
CA ALA A 335 15.34 -22.13 5.70
C ALA A 335 14.51 -23.00 4.74
N GLU A 336 15.06 -24.16 4.35
CA GLU A 336 14.34 -25.19 3.61
C GLU A 336 13.03 -25.55 4.33
N GLN A 337 11.94 -25.53 3.58
CA GLN A 337 10.61 -25.80 4.11
C GLN A 337 10.21 -27.23 3.79
N GLN A 338 9.50 -27.85 4.73
CA GLN A 338 8.80 -29.10 4.46
C GLN A 338 7.54 -28.78 3.62
N ASP A 339 7.34 -29.50 2.51
CA ASP A 339 6.17 -29.32 1.66
C ASP A 339 4.98 -30.14 2.20
N LEU A 340 4.40 -29.69 3.30
CA LEU A 340 3.27 -30.37 3.95
C LEU A 340 2.05 -30.50 3.02
N TYR A 341 1.86 -29.57 2.09
CA TYR A 341 0.79 -29.64 1.11
C TYR A 341 1.00 -30.79 0.12
N LYS A 342 2.23 -30.90 -0.42
CA LYS A 342 2.58 -32.02 -1.29
C LYS A 342 2.52 -33.35 -0.57
N GLU A 343 3.05 -33.45 0.65
CA GLU A 343 2.97 -34.67 1.46
C GLU A 343 1.52 -35.10 1.70
N TYR A 344 0.63 -34.13 1.97
CA TYR A 344 -0.80 -34.40 2.13
C TYR A 344 -1.46 -34.88 0.83
N THR A 345 -1.23 -34.19 -0.29
CA THR A 345 -1.84 -34.54 -1.59
C THR A 345 -1.29 -35.86 -2.14
N ASP A 346 -0.02 -36.18 -1.91
CA ASP A 346 0.59 -37.46 -2.27
C ASP A 346 0.06 -38.62 -1.40
N SER A 347 -0.26 -38.36 -0.12
CA SER A 347 -0.82 -39.36 0.80
C SER A 347 -2.34 -39.54 0.71
N HIS A 348 -3.06 -38.54 0.20
CA HIS A 348 -4.51 -38.54 0.01
C HIS A 348 -4.89 -38.17 -1.43
N PRO A 349 -4.46 -38.95 -2.45
CA PRO A 349 -4.69 -38.63 -3.86
C PRO A 349 -6.18 -38.59 -4.25
N GLU A 350 -7.07 -39.16 -3.43
CA GLU A 350 -8.52 -39.06 -3.58
C GLU A 350 -9.10 -37.69 -3.19
N ASN A 351 -8.35 -36.90 -2.42
CA ASN A 351 -8.74 -35.57 -1.96
C ASN A 351 -8.14 -34.51 -2.89
N ASN A 352 -8.94 -33.98 -3.81
CA ASN A 352 -8.54 -32.86 -4.66
C ASN A 352 -8.74 -31.53 -3.90
N VAL A 353 -7.91 -31.30 -2.88
CA VAL A 353 -7.93 -30.08 -2.06
C VAL A 353 -6.89 -29.12 -2.62
N GLY A 354 -7.31 -27.93 -3.03
CA GLY A 354 -6.38 -26.87 -3.45
C GLY A 354 -5.63 -26.29 -2.24
N ILE A 355 -4.45 -25.71 -2.45
CA ILE A 355 -3.62 -25.14 -1.37
C ILE A 355 -4.37 -24.13 -0.48
N PHE A 356 -5.29 -23.35 -1.06
CA PHE A 356 -6.13 -22.43 -0.29
C PHE A 356 -7.04 -23.15 0.70
N GLU A 357 -7.75 -24.17 0.22
CA GLU A 357 -8.60 -25.00 1.07
C GLU A 357 -7.75 -25.76 2.09
N PHE A 358 -6.56 -26.22 1.70
CA PHE A 358 -5.62 -26.89 2.59
C PHE A 358 -5.23 -26.00 3.78
N LEU A 359 -4.77 -24.77 3.51
CA LEU A 359 -4.37 -23.79 4.52
C LEU A 359 -5.52 -23.36 5.44
N LEU A 360 -6.74 -23.28 4.92
CA LEU A 360 -7.92 -22.89 5.70
C LEU A 360 -8.63 -24.07 6.39
N SER A 361 -8.35 -25.32 6.00
CA SER A 361 -9.07 -26.47 6.53
C SER A 361 -8.75 -26.72 8.00
N ASN A 362 -9.77 -27.12 8.75
CA ASN A 362 -9.64 -27.68 10.10
C ASN A 362 -9.81 -29.21 10.10
N SER A 363 -9.53 -29.86 8.96
CA SER A 363 -9.74 -31.30 8.82
C SER A 363 -8.80 -32.08 9.75
N SER A 364 -9.26 -33.21 10.31
CA SER A 364 -8.47 -34.00 11.26
C SER A 364 -7.20 -34.60 10.64
N GLY A 365 -7.24 -34.95 9.35
CA GLY A 365 -6.07 -35.47 8.62
C GLY A 365 -4.98 -34.42 8.41
N PHE A 366 -5.32 -33.13 8.42
CA PHE A 366 -4.36 -32.03 8.32
C PHE A 366 -3.65 -31.77 9.66
N LYS A 367 -4.37 -31.83 10.79
CA LYS A 367 -3.80 -31.61 12.13
C LYS A 367 -2.70 -32.60 12.49
N GLU A 368 -2.72 -33.81 11.92
CA GLU A 368 -1.72 -34.84 12.19
C GLU A 368 -0.34 -34.52 11.58
N SER A 369 -0.29 -33.65 10.55
CA SER A 369 0.95 -33.24 9.87
C SER A 369 1.56 -31.94 10.41
N ILE A 370 0.81 -31.14 11.17
CA ILE A 370 1.32 -29.90 11.77
C ILE A 370 2.24 -30.22 12.95
N VAL A 371 3.43 -29.63 12.93
CA VAL A 371 4.36 -29.65 14.06
C VAL A 371 4.11 -28.41 14.90
N GLU A 372 3.85 -28.56 16.20
CA GLU A 372 3.70 -27.38 17.06
C GLU A 372 5.05 -26.65 17.19
N PRO A 373 5.15 -25.38 16.75
CA PRO A 373 6.40 -24.66 16.75
C PRO A 373 6.86 -24.23 18.15
N ASN A 374 8.16 -24.15 18.34
CA ASN A 374 8.75 -23.39 19.44
C ASN A 374 9.04 -21.97 18.95
N PHE A 375 8.37 -20.99 19.55
CA PHE A 375 8.59 -19.58 19.23
C PHE A 375 9.62 -18.92 20.16
N GLU A 376 10.47 -18.10 19.56
CA GLU A 376 11.28 -17.12 20.24
C GLU A 376 10.99 -15.74 19.66
N ASN A 377 10.48 -14.83 20.50
CA ASN A 377 10.22 -13.47 20.06
C ASN A 377 11.50 -12.65 20.26
N ASP A 378 12.07 -12.14 19.17
CA ASP A 378 13.28 -11.33 19.22
C ASP A 378 13.16 -10.16 18.25
N GLY A 379 12.59 -9.06 18.74
CA GLY A 379 12.52 -7.81 18.02
C GLY A 379 11.13 -7.39 17.58
N TYR A 380 11.12 -6.36 16.74
CA TYR A 380 9.93 -5.68 16.27
C TYR A 380 10.03 -5.38 14.78
N ALA A 381 8.86 -5.25 14.15
CA ALA A 381 8.71 -4.69 12.83
C ALA A 381 8.10 -3.28 12.92
N VAL A 382 8.62 -2.37 12.09
CA VAL A 382 8.01 -1.09 11.78
C VAL A 382 7.69 -1.06 10.29
N PHE A 383 6.78 -0.19 9.89
CA PHE A 383 6.18 -0.19 8.57
C PHE A 383 6.40 1.14 7.88
N ILE A 384 6.49 1.09 6.56
CA ILE A 384 6.35 2.29 5.75
C ILE A 384 4.87 2.53 5.54
N GLY A 385 4.44 3.73 5.92
CA GLY A 385 3.15 4.27 5.52
C GLY A 385 3.36 5.46 4.61
N SER A 386 2.37 5.76 3.78
CA SER A 386 2.27 7.11 3.23
C SER A 386 1.83 8.06 4.36
N ASP A 387 2.45 9.24 4.47
CA ASP A 387 1.96 10.31 5.33
C ASP A 387 0.52 10.73 5.02
N ILE A 388 0.05 10.37 3.83
CA ILE A 388 -1.22 10.78 3.27
C ILE A 388 -2.34 9.81 3.64
N PHE A 389 -2.05 8.51 3.60
CA PHE A 389 -3.08 7.49 3.58
C PHE A 389 -3.15 6.79 4.93
N SER A 390 -4.28 6.97 5.63
CA SER A 390 -4.64 6.02 6.66
C SER A 390 -5.02 4.69 6.01
N ALA A 391 -5.01 3.60 6.78
CA ALA A 391 -5.48 2.31 6.32
C ALA A 391 -6.95 2.32 5.79
N TYR A 392 -7.72 3.35 6.13
CA TYR A 392 -9.10 3.55 5.67
C TYR A 392 -9.18 4.32 4.36
N ASP A 393 -8.19 5.17 4.07
CA ASP A 393 -8.13 5.98 2.84
C ASP A 393 -7.67 5.14 1.62
N ALA A 394 -7.07 3.97 1.85
CA ALA A 394 -6.50 3.09 0.81
C ALA A 394 -7.54 2.33 -0.06
N PHE A 395 -8.83 2.46 0.25
CA PHE A 395 -9.88 1.85 -0.54
C PHE A 395 -10.16 2.68 -1.80
N GLY A 396 -9.56 2.29 -2.93
CA GLY A 396 -9.75 2.92 -4.24
C GLY A 396 -8.47 3.44 -4.90
N MET A 397 -7.30 3.20 -4.30
CA MET A 397 -6.02 3.65 -4.83
C MET A 397 -5.23 2.48 -5.44
N ASN A 398 -4.56 2.75 -6.57
CA ASN A 398 -3.40 1.97 -6.98
C ASN A 398 -2.36 2.09 -5.84
N THR A 399 -1.89 0.95 -5.36
CA THR A 399 -1.19 0.73 -4.07
C THR A 399 -0.19 1.85 -3.72
N PRO A 400 -0.35 2.57 -2.58
CA PRO A 400 0.62 3.59 -2.15
C PRO A 400 1.93 2.95 -1.71
N ASN A 401 2.98 3.75 -1.46
CA ASN A 401 4.23 3.26 -0.85
C ASN A 401 3.95 2.43 0.42
N TYR A 402 4.52 1.22 0.48
CA TYR A 402 4.42 0.35 1.64
C TYR A 402 5.68 -0.47 1.85
N GLY A 403 5.86 -0.97 3.07
CA GLY A 403 7.00 -1.81 3.37
C GLY A 403 7.10 -2.15 4.84
N ILE A 404 8.07 -3.00 5.15
CA ILE A 404 8.36 -3.47 6.50
C ILE A 404 9.87 -3.43 6.74
N ILE A 405 10.26 -2.92 7.90
CA ILE A 405 11.63 -2.89 8.38
C ILE A 405 11.69 -3.64 9.71
N LYS A 406 12.65 -4.55 9.84
CA LYS A 406 12.73 -5.54 10.92
C LYS A 406 14.01 -5.32 11.72
N TYR A 407 13.87 -5.25 13.04
CA TYR A 407 14.99 -5.12 13.98
C TYR A 407 14.88 -6.21 15.05
N THR A 408 16.00 -6.83 15.40
CA THR A 408 16.12 -7.79 16.50
C THR A 408 16.95 -7.21 17.66
N SER A 409 17.16 -7.98 18.73
CA SER A 409 18.14 -7.67 19.77
C SER A 409 19.59 -7.49 19.27
N LYS A 410 19.89 -7.88 18.02
CA LYS A 410 21.18 -7.70 17.36
C LYS A 410 21.22 -6.49 16.41
N GLY A 411 20.14 -5.69 16.35
CA GLY A 411 19.98 -4.55 15.46
C GLY A 411 19.21 -4.90 14.18
N PHE A 412 19.48 -4.18 13.10
CA PHE A 412 18.82 -4.37 11.80
C PHE A 412 18.84 -5.85 11.36
N TYR A 413 17.67 -6.36 11.03
CA TYR A 413 17.49 -7.72 10.53
C TYR A 413 17.17 -7.72 9.04
N GLY A 414 16.34 -6.81 8.55
CA GLY A 414 16.02 -6.76 7.14
C GLY A 414 14.89 -5.82 6.77
N ILE A 415 14.63 -5.70 5.48
CA ILE A 415 13.68 -4.76 4.91
C ILE A 415 13.03 -5.34 3.64
N ASP A 416 11.76 -5.02 3.44
CA ASP A 416 11.02 -5.24 2.19
C ASP A 416 10.16 -4.02 1.90
N LEU A 417 10.55 -3.23 0.90
CA LEU A 417 9.86 -2.02 0.44
C LEU A 417 9.27 -2.22 -0.94
N SER A 418 8.10 -1.64 -1.16
CA SER A 418 7.47 -1.45 -2.46
C SER A 418 7.07 0.02 -2.58
N LEU A 419 7.69 0.71 -3.52
CA LEU A 419 7.55 2.14 -3.73
C LEU A 419 6.92 2.38 -5.10
N THR A 420 5.97 3.29 -5.16
CA THR A 420 5.22 3.69 -6.36
C THR A 420 5.38 5.18 -6.64
N GLU A 421 5.63 5.98 -5.60
CA GLU A 421 5.61 7.43 -5.72
C GLU A 421 6.54 8.17 -4.76
N VAL A 422 6.74 9.46 -5.05
CA VAL A 422 7.34 10.45 -4.17
C VAL A 422 6.38 11.61 -4.02
N ILE A 423 6.07 11.98 -2.78
CA ILE A 423 5.25 13.16 -2.48
C ILE A 423 6.14 14.40 -2.54
N THR A 424 5.76 15.35 -3.38
CA THR A 424 6.56 16.54 -3.69
C THR A 424 6.02 17.81 -3.03
N GLY A 425 4.76 17.78 -2.59
CA GLY A 425 4.12 18.88 -1.87
C GLY A 425 2.68 18.59 -1.52
N ALA A 426 2.05 19.52 -0.80
CA ALA A 426 0.64 19.46 -0.47
C ALA A 426 0.03 20.86 -0.37
N ASP A 427 -1.24 20.97 -0.74
CA ASP A 427 -2.13 22.07 -0.36
C ASP A 427 -3.01 21.58 0.79
N GLU A 428 -2.88 22.22 1.95
CA GLU A 428 -3.58 21.82 3.17
C GLU A 428 -4.98 22.43 3.26
N ASP A 429 -5.91 21.67 3.85
CA ASP A 429 -7.28 22.07 4.16
C ASP A 429 -8.03 22.70 2.98
N VAL A 430 -8.05 21.97 1.86
CA VAL A 430 -8.71 22.43 0.63
C VAL A 430 -10.22 22.55 0.81
N GLN A 431 -10.81 23.49 0.08
CA GLN A 431 -12.24 23.72 0.11
C GLN A 431 -13.00 22.54 -0.49
N LEU A 432 -13.98 22.03 0.26
CA LEU A 432 -14.85 20.93 -0.15
C LEU A 432 -16.28 21.44 -0.36
N LEU A 433 -16.98 20.84 -1.32
CA LEU A 433 -18.41 21.05 -1.49
C LEU A 433 -19.22 20.40 -0.37
N SER A 434 -20.42 20.95 -0.11
CA SER A 434 -21.42 20.25 0.69
C SER A 434 -21.75 18.90 0.04
N PHE A 435 -22.08 17.90 0.85
CA PHE A 435 -22.41 16.57 0.33
C PHE A 435 -23.63 16.61 -0.60
N ASP A 436 -24.61 17.46 -0.26
CA ASP A 436 -25.80 17.67 -1.09
C ASP A 436 -25.41 18.20 -2.48
N LYS A 437 -24.52 19.20 -2.57
CA LYS A 437 -23.98 19.70 -3.85
C LYS A 437 -23.22 18.64 -4.65
N VAL A 438 -22.41 17.81 -3.99
CA VAL A 438 -21.73 16.69 -4.65
C VAL A 438 -22.75 15.74 -5.31
N THR A 439 -23.81 15.36 -4.59
CA THR A 439 -24.83 14.46 -5.15
C THR A 439 -25.67 15.11 -6.26
N GLU A 440 -25.95 16.41 -6.15
CA GLU A 440 -26.64 17.17 -7.21
C GLU A 440 -25.80 17.21 -8.50
N ASN A 441 -24.50 17.50 -8.39
CA ASN A 441 -23.59 17.53 -9.54
C ASN A 441 -23.42 16.13 -10.14
N PHE A 442 -23.25 15.12 -9.29
CA PHE A 442 -23.18 13.72 -9.72
C PHE A 442 -24.41 13.32 -10.55
N GLU A 443 -25.62 13.61 -10.09
CA GLU A 443 -26.86 13.34 -10.84
C GLU A 443 -26.95 14.12 -12.16
N ALA A 444 -26.45 15.34 -12.20
CA ALA A 444 -26.46 16.20 -13.38
C ALA A 444 -25.50 15.72 -14.47
N GLU A 445 -24.30 15.25 -14.10
CA GLU A 445 -23.28 14.76 -15.04
C GLU A 445 -23.47 13.31 -15.45
N LEU A 446 -24.12 12.50 -14.59
CA LEU A 446 -24.28 11.06 -14.83
C LEU A 446 -24.88 10.74 -16.21
N PRO A 447 -25.91 11.42 -16.76
CA PRO A 447 -26.42 11.12 -18.10
C PRO A 447 -25.39 11.18 -19.22
N GLU A 448 -24.42 12.09 -19.15
CA GLU A 448 -23.39 12.24 -20.18
C GLU A 448 -22.36 11.12 -20.10
N ARG A 449 -22.02 10.69 -18.88
CA ARG A 449 -21.04 9.61 -18.62
C ARG A 449 -21.66 8.21 -18.60
N PHE A 450 -22.98 8.10 -18.43
CA PHE A 450 -23.70 6.82 -18.34
C PHE A 450 -23.61 6.01 -19.64
N GLY A 451 -23.49 6.69 -20.77
CA GLY A 451 -23.30 6.04 -22.07
C GLY A 451 -22.05 5.14 -22.12
N GLU A 452 -21.02 5.47 -21.34
CA GLU A 452 -19.75 4.73 -21.26
C GLU A 452 -19.93 3.41 -20.51
N ILE A 453 -20.78 3.38 -19.48
CA ILE A 453 -20.98 2.21 -18.61
C ILE A 453 -22.17 1.32 -18.99
N LYS A 454 -23.09 1.82 -19.83
CA LYS A 454 -24.32 1.11 -20.22
C LYS A 454 -24.08 -0.30 -20.77
N LYS A 455 -22.93 -0.53 -21.42
CA LYS A 455 -22.54 -1.83 -21.96
C LYS A 455 -22.12 -2.83 -20.88
N GLY A 456 -21.48 -2.38 -19.80
CA GLY A 456 -20.96 -3.24 -18.74
C GLY A 456 -21.99 -3.58 -17.66
N VAL A 457 -22.97 -2.69 -17.41
CA VAL A 457 -23.95 -2.90 -16.34
C VAL A 457 -25.17 -3.74 -16.78
N ASN A 458 -25.48 -3.76 -18.09
CA ASN A 458 -26.56 -4.53 -18.75
C ASN A 458 -27.79 -4.86 -17.87
N SER A 459 -28.31 -3.86 -17.15
CA SER A 459 -29.42 -4.02 -16.20
C SER A 459 -30.46 -2.92 -16.38
N LYS A 460 -31.69 -3.22 -15.98
CA LYS A 460 -32.79 -2.25 -15.92
C LYS A 460 -32.82 -1.46 -14.61
N GLY A 461 -32.02 -1.89 -13.63
CA GLY A 461 -31.92 -1.27 -12.32
C GLY A 461 -30.49 -1.31 -11.80
N ILE A 462 -30.08 -0.23 -11.15
CA ILE A 462 -28.76 -0.04 -10.54
C ILE A 462 -28.99 0.38 -9.10
N LYS A 463 -28.34 -0.32 -8.17
CA LYS A 463 -28.33 0.03 -6.76
C LYS A 463 -27.02 0.74 -6.41
N ILE A 464 -27.13 1.91 -5.81
CA ILE A 464 -26.00 2.56 -5.11
C ILE A 464 -26.15 2.23 -3.64
N SER A 465 -25.25 1.41 -3.11
CA SER A 465 -25.36 0.87 -1.75
C SER A 465 -24.23 1.26 -0.82
N ASP A 466 -23.16 1.82 -1.36
CA ASP A 466 -21.99 2.18 -0.58
C ASP A 466 -21.34 3.44 -1.14
N MET A 467 -20.85 4.28 -0.25
CA MET A 467 -20.16 5.50 -0.58
C MET A 467 -19.09 5.82 0.46
N ARG A 468 -18.03 6.51 0.02
CA ARG A 468 -16.92 6.88 0.90
C ARG A 468 -16.23 8.14 0.42
N LEU A 469 -15.72 8.93 1.36
CA LEU A 469 -14.78 10.01 1.12
C LEU A 469 -13.36 9.46 1.30
N SER A 470 -12.54 9.53 0.26
CA SER A 470 -11.16 9.03 0.25
C SER A 470 -10.28 9.87 -0.70
N TYR A 471 -9.04 9.46 -0.90
CA TYR A 471 -8.18 10.05 -1.92
C TYR A 471 -8.25 9.26 -3.22
N THR A 472 -8.11 9.95 -4.36
CA THR A 472 -7.97 9.32 -5.69
C THR A 472 -6.84 9.99 -6.44
N GLN A 473 -6.07 9.19 -7.17
CA GLN A 473 -5.08 9.70 -8.11
C GLN A 473 -5.77 10.41 -9.28
N TYR A 474 -5.32 11.62 -9.58
CA TYR A 474 -5.84 12.47 -10.64
C TYR A 474 -4.68 13.05 -11.46
N SER A 475 -4.81 12.99 -12.78
CA SER A 475 -3.89 13.64 -13.73
C SER A 475 -4.68 14.10 -14.96
N ASP A 476 -4.40 15.32 -15.43
CA ASP A 476 -4.94 15.82 -16.70
C ASP A 476 -4.35 15.07 -17.92
N ASP A 477 -3.19 14.44 -17.74
CA ASP A 477 -2.51 13.62 -18.74
C ASP A 477 -2.16 12.27 -18.12
N GLU A 478 -2.85 11.20 -18.53
CA GLU A 478 -2.63 9.83 -18.06
C GLU A 478 -1.19 9.33 -18.33
N SER A 479 -0.45 9.96 -19.25
CA SER A 479 0.94 9.63 -19.53
C SER A 479 1.97 10.41 -18.71
N SER A 480 1.50 11.37 -17.90
CA SER A 480 2.35 12.16 -17.02
C SER A 480 2.89 11.32 -15.86
N SER A 481 4.17 11.50 -15.55
CA SER A 481 4.77 11.01 -14.31
C SER A 481 4.42 11.89 -13.10
N GLU A 482 3.83 13.06 -13.31
CA GLU A 482 3.38 13.98 -12.27
C GLU A 482 1.86 13.91 -12.17
N TYR A 483 1.35 13.78 -10.97
CA TYR A 483 -0.09 13.65 -10.71
C TYR A 483 -0.42 14.14 -9.29
N SER A 484 -1.71 14.17 -8.95
CA SER A 484 -2.17 14.58 -7.62
C SER A 484 -3.04 13.51 -6.98
N TYR A 485 -3.01 13.43 -5.65
CA TYR A 485 -4.06 12.77 -4.89
C TYR A 485 -5.04 13.82 -4.40
N ILE A 486 -6.29 13.72 -4.85
CA ILE A 486 -7.34 14.69 -4.54
C ILE A 486 -8.45 14.03 -3.70
N PRO A 487 -9.08 14.78 -2.79
CA PRO A 487 -10.22 14.27 -2.03
C PRO A 487 -11.38 13.99 -2.99
N SER A 488 -11.96 12.80 -2.88
CA SER A 488 -12.99 12.33 -3.79
C SER A 488 -14.06 11.49 -3.08
N TRP A 489 -15.30 11.64 -3.51
CA TRP A 489 -16.40 10.75 -3.16
C TRP A 489 -16.46 9.59 -4.14
N THR A 490 -16.35 8.36 -3.62
CA THR A 490 -16.56 7.15 -4.41
C THR A 490 -17.97 6.62 -4.19
N PHE A 491 -18.71 6.34 -5.26
CA PHE A 491 -20.03 5.72 -5.23
C PHE A 491 -19.98 4.33 -5.87
N MET A 492 -20.29 3.28 -5.10
CA MET A 492 -20.31 1.91 -5.60
C MET A 492 -21.70 1.52 -6.11
N MET A 493 -21.74 1.10 -7.36
CA MET A 493 -22.95 0.77 -8.10
C MET A 493 -22.98 -0.69 -8.49
N TYR A 494 -24.12 -1.34 -8.26
CA TYR A 494 -24.33 -2.74 -8.61
C TYR A 494 -25.59 -2.89 -9.46
N PRO A 495 -25.56 -3.70 -10.54
CA PRO A 495 -26.77 -4.07 -11.24
C PRO A 495 -27.72 -4.85 -10.31
N ASP A 496 -29.02 -4.54 -10.40
CA ASP A 496 -30.05 -5.24 -9.64
C ASP A 496 -30.00 -6.76 -9.87
N GLY A 497 -29.88 -7.52 -8.79
CA GLY A 497 -29.88 -8.99 -8.80
C GLY A 497 -28.55 -9.65 -9.15
N ASN A 498 -27.47 -8.89 -9.38
CA ASN A 498 -26.13 -9.43 -9.56
C ASN A 498 -25.09 -8.60 -8.78
N GLY A 499 -24.58 -9.14 -7.66
CA GLY A 499 -23.53 -8.50 -6.86
C GLY A 499 -22.10 -8.79 -7.33
N ALA A 500 -21.91 -9.57 -8.40
CA ALA A 500 -20.58 -10.03 -8.84
C ALA A 500 -19.86 -9.05 -9.78
N SER A 501 -20.59 -8.11 -10.39
CA SER A 501 -20.06 -7.08 -11.30
C SER A 501 -20.56 -5.72 -10.84
N GLY A 502 -19.69 -4.72 -10.71
CA GLY A 502 -20.06 -3.39 -10.24
C GLY A 502 -19.30 -2.28 -10.97
N VAL A 503 -19.66 -1.04 -10.69
CA VAL A 503 -18.96 0.15 -11.18
C VAL A 503 -18.72 1.10 -10.00
N GLN A 504 -17.53 1.66 -9.90
CA GLN A 504 -17.23 2.76 -8.99
C GLN A 504 -17.22 4.05 -9.79
N PHE A 505 -18.01 5.02 -9.36
CA PHE A 505 -17.89 6.39 -9.84
C PHE A 505 -17.07 7.18 -8.84
N ILE A 506 -16.10 7.93 -9.32
CA ILE A 506 -15.27 8.79 -8.49
C ILE A 506 -15.58 10.24 -8.86
N VAL A 507 -15.96 10.99 -7.84
CA VAL A 507 -16.40 12.39 -7.95
C VAL A 507 -15.45 13.26 -7.14
N ASN A 508 -14.87 14.27 -7.75
CA ASN A 508 -14.00 15.22 -7.06
C ASN A 508 -14.80 15.94 -5.94
N ALA A 509 -14.31 15.89 -4.71
CA ALA A 509 -15.01 16.47 -3.56
C ALA A 509 -14.93 18.01 -3.53
N MET A 510 -14.05 18.63 -4.32
CA MET A 510 -13.85 20.08 -4.38
C MET A 510 -14.78 20.77 -5.38
N ASP A 511 -15.17 20.10 -6.47
CA ASP A 511 -16.00 20.71 -7.53
C ASP A 511 -17.22 19.85 -7.95
N GLY A 512 -17.30 18.60 -7.49
CA GLY A 512 -18.42 17.70 -7.77
C GLY A 512 -18.40 17.05 -9.16
N SER A 513 -17.33 17.22 -9.93
CA SER A 513 -17.18 16.62 -11.26
C SER A 513 -16.85 15.12 -11.21
N ILE A 514 -17.35 14.35 -12.18
CA ILE A 514 -17.00 12.93 -12.34
C ILE A 514 -15.61 12.84 -13.00
N ILE A 515 -14.62 12.45 -12.21
CA ILE A 515 -13.22 12.35 -12.65
C ILE A 515 -12.88 10.98 -13.22
N ASP A 516 -13.45 9.90 -12.69
CA ASP A 516 -13.12 8.53 -13.12
C ASP A 516 -14.26 7.53 -12.88
N ILE A 517 -14.21 6.42 -13.62
CA ILE A 517 -15.17 5.31 -13.60
C ILE A 517 -14.41 3.98 -13.68
N ILE A 518 -14.46 3.21 -12.59
CA ILE A 518 -13.75 1.92 -12.47
C ILE A 518 -14.74 0.75 -12.52
N TYR A 519 -14.45 -0.26 -13.34
CA TYR A 519 -15.24 -1.49 -13.42
C TYR A 519 -14.76 -2.55 -12.42
N LEU A 520 -15.69 -3.16 -11.69
CA LEU A 520 -15.43 -4.23 -10.74
C LEU A 520 -15.88 -5.58 -11.32
N GLY A 521 -14.94 -6.51 -11.50
CA GLY A 521 -15.17 -7.85 -12.05
C GLY A 521 -14.96 -7.95 -13.57
N GLU A 522 -14.93 -9.18 -14.10
CA GLU A 522 -14.93 -9.41 -15.57
C GLU A 522 -16.31 -9.05 -16.15
N LEU A 523 -16.32 -8.18 -17.16
CA LEU A 523 -17.53 -7.77 -17.91
C LEU A 523 -18.04 -8.84 -18.87
#